data_AF-A0A536DM21-F1
#
_entry.id   AF-A0A536DM21-F1
#
_cell.length_a   1.000
_cell.length_b   1.000
_cell.length_c   1.000
_cell.angle_alpha   90.00
_cell.angle_beta   90.00
_cell.angle_gamma   90.00
#
_symmetry.space_group_name_H-M   'P 1'
#
loop_
_entity.id
_entity.type
_entity.pdbx_description
1 polymer ?
#
loop_
_entity_poly.entity_id
_entity_poly.type
_entity_poly.pdbx_seq_one_letter_code
_entity_poly.pdbx_strand_id
1 'polypeptide(L)'
;MDEVFAGVDDDSRSKSIGLLDTFDLDFVMTSEREWGCYATLPGLAIYQLARREGIDAVHVTAWTWDGRARSRADHTFASAAPHQNGVGTNGYVHTIGSE
;
A
#
# COMPACT_ATOMS: atom_id res chain seq x y z
N MET A 1 -0.11 -4.30 -9.21
CA MET A 1 0.98 -3.64 -9.96
C MET A 1 2.26 -3.95 -9.23
N ASP A 2 3.19 -4.64 -9.90
CA ASP A 2 4.47 -5.00 -9.27
C ASP A 2 5.52 -3.92 -9.54
N GLU A 3 6.36 -3.64 -8.55
CA GLU A 3 7.35 -2.56 -8.55
C GLU A 3 6.87 -1.26 -9.17
N VAL A 4 5.75 -0.78 -8.62
CA VAL A 4 5.06 0.37 -9.18
C VAL A 4 5.98 1.60 -9.16
N PHE A 5 6.02 2.29 -10.30
CA PHE A 5 6.74 3.54 -10.50
C PHE A 5 8.27 3.49 -10.35
N ALA A 6 8.88 2.30 -10.39
CA ALA A 6 10.32 2.16 -10.54
C ALA A 6 10.81 2.94 -11.78
N GLY A 7 11.72 3.90 -11.57
CA GLY A 7 12.27 4.73 -12.65
C GLY A 7 11.32 5.79 -13.22
N VAL A 8 10.15 6.01 -12.63
CA VAL A 8 9.20 7.06 -13.03
C VAL A 8 9.39 8.30 -12.16
N ASP A 9 9.37 9.49 -12.76
CA ASP A 9 9.45 10.76 -12.03
C ASP A 9 8.17 11.07 -11.23
N ASP A 10 8.26 11.96 -10.25
CA ASP A 10 7.19 12.22 -9.28
C ASP A 10 5.92 12.82 -9.91
N ASP A 11 6.03 13.62 -10.98
CA ASP A 11 4.88 14.24 -11.66
C ASP A 11 4.11 13.20 -12.48
N SER A 12 4.83 12.39 -13.27
CA SER A 12 4.25 11.27 -14.01
C SER A 12 3.58 10.25 -13.08
N ARG A 13 4.15 10.04 -11.90
CA ARG A 13 3.62 9.16 -10.86
C ARG A 13 2.28 9.65 -10.31
N SER A 14 2.23 10.92 -9.89
CA SER A 14 1.01 11.55 -9.37
C SER A 14 -0.14 11.53 -10.38
N LYS A 15 0.15 11.79 -11.66
CA LYS A 15 -0.83 11.72 -12.76
C LYS A 15 -1.34 10.29 -12.96
N SER A 16 -0.43 9.31 -12.99
CA SER A 16 -0.79 7.90 -13.16
C SER A 16 -1.71 7.40 -12.05
N ILE A 17 -1.42 7.80 -10.81
CA ILE A 17 -2.27 7.49 -9.65
C ILE A 17 -3.64 8.18 -9.74
N GLY A 18 -3.68 9.46 -10.11
CA GLY A 18 -4.95 10.19 -10.23
C GLY A 18 -5.89 9.58 -11.27
N LEU A 19 -5.36 8.89 -12.29
CA LEU A 19 -6.17 8.14 -13.25
C LEU A 19 -6.85 6.93 -12.60
N LEU A 20 -6.24 6.28 -11.61
CA LEU A 20 -6.87 5.15 -10.90
C LEU A 20 -8.14 5.61 -10.17
N ASP A 21 -8.08 6.76 -9.50
CA ASP A 21 -9.25 7.39 -8.86
C ASP A 21 -10.28 7.86 -9.90
N THR A 22 -9.83 8.52 -10.97
CA THR A 22 -10.71 9.03 -12.04
C THR A 22 -11.52 7.91 -12.70
N PHE A 23 -10.93 6.73 -12.83
CA PHE A 23 -11.59 5.56 -13.42
C PHE A 23 -12.30 4.67 -12.39
N ASP A 24 -12.35 5.08 -11.11
CA ASP A 24 -12.94 4.30 -10.00
C ASP A 24 -12.38 2.87 -9.95
N LEU A 25 -11.05 2.75 -10.05
CA LEU A 25 -10.35 1.47 -10.08
C LEU A 25 -9.82 1.09 -8.69
N ASP A 26 -10.14 -0.14 -8.30
CA ASP A 26 -9.42 -0.82 -7.25
C ASP A 26 -7.99 -1.17 -7.71
N PHE A 27 -7.03 -1.00 -6.82
CA PHE A 27 -5.65 -1.38 -7.09
C PHE A 27 -4.98 -2.04 -5.89
N VAL A 28 -4.14 -3.02 -6.20
CA VAL A 28 -3.13 -3.53 -5.27
C VAL A 28 -1.77 -3.30 -5.90
N MET A 29 -0.84 -2.68 -5.19
CA MET A 29 0.50 -2.43 -5.72
C MET A 29 1.60 -2.77 -4.72
N THR A 30 2.75 -3.18 -5.24
CA THR A 30 3.98 -3.42 -4.47
C THR A 30 5.06 -2.45 -4.90
N SER A 31 5.90 -2.06 -3.94
CA SER A 31 7.08 -1.24 -4.17
C SER A 31 8.06 -1.40 -3.02
N GLU A 32 9.35 -1.23 -3.29
CA GLU A 32 10.35 -1.13 -2.21
C GLU A 32 10.45 0.28 -1.61
N ARG A 33 10.15 1.32 -2.40
CA ARG A 33 10.45 2.72 -2.06
C ARG A 33 9.21 3.60 -1.94
N GLU A 34 8.10 3.18 -2.54
CA GLU A 34 6.89 3.98 -2.62
C GLU A 34 5.90 3.67 -1.50
N TRP A 35 5.33 4.74 -0.93
CA TRP A 35 4.28 4.69 0.07
C TRP A 35 2.90 4.93 -0.52
N GLY A 36 2.80 5.58 -1.68
CA GLY A 36 1.54 5.85 -2.37
C GLY A 36 0.76 7.04 -1.80
N CYS A 37 1.38 7.87 -0.94
CA CYS A 37 0.73 9.02 -0.29
C CYS A 37 0.54 10.21 -1.24
N TYR A 38 -0.27 10.05 -2.28
CA TYR A 38 -0.61 11.13 -3.20
C TYR A 38 -1.89 11.84 -2.75
N ALA A 39 -1.91 13.16 -2.85
CA ALA A 39 -3.11 13.97 -2.64
C ALA A 39 -4.21 13.70 -3.67
N THR A 40 -3.86 13.04 -4.80
CA THR A 40 -4.80 12.59 -5.83
C THR A 40 -5.57 11.33 -5.43
N LEU A 41 -5.22 10.67 -4.31
CA LEU A 41 -5.98 9.56 -3.76
C LEU A 41 -6.76 10.01 -2.53
N PRO A 42 -8.05 9.62 -2.41
CA PRO A 42 -8.86 9.94 -1.23
C PRO A 42 -8.45 9.13 0.00
N GLY A 43 -7.80 7.99 -0.20
CA GLY A 43 -7.29 7.16 0.89
C GLY A 43 -6.53 5.95 0.40
N LEU A 44 -5.72 5.36 1.29
CA LEU A 44 -4.89 4.20 0.97
C LEU A 44 -4.58 3.40 2.23
N ALA A 45 -4.72 2.08 2.16
CA ALA A 45 -4.16 1.18 3.15
C ALA A 45 -2.72 0.79 2.73
N ILE A 46 -1.77 0.90 3.65
CA ILE A 46 -0.36 0.66 3.39
C ILE A 46 0.18 -0.38 4.37
N TYR A 47 0.78 -1.43 3.85
CA TYR A 47 1.42 -2.49 4.64
C TYR A 47 2.92 -2.48 4.39
N GLN A 48 3.68 -2.09 5.41
CA GLN A 48 5.13 -2.12 5.39
C GLN A 48 5.62 -3.46 5.92
N LEU A 49 6.38 -4.19 5.09
CA LEU A 49 6.98 -5.45 5.48
C LEU A 49 8.44 -5.29 5.87
N ALA A 50 8.82 -5.89 7.00
CA ALA A 50 10.21 -6.02 7.42
C ALA A 50 10.55 -7.48 7.70
N ARG A 51 11.71 -7.93 7.20
CA ARG A 51 12.33 -9.22 7.54
C ARG A 51 13.63 -8.96 8.30
N ARG A 52 14.01 -9.90 9.17
CA ARG A 52 15.30 -9.89 9.86
C ARG A 52 16.00 -11.20 9.59
N GLU A 53 17.30 -11.14 9.25
CA GLU A 53 18.10 -12.34 9.07
C GLU A 53 18.07 -13.22 10.33
N GLY A 54 17.99 -14.53 10.11
CA GLY A 54 17.90 -15.52 11.20
C GLY A 54 16.52 -15.64 11.86
N ILE A 55 15.52 -14.87 11.43
CA ILE A 55 14.13 -14.99 11.90
C ILE A 55 13.25 -15.39 10.71
N ASP A 56 12.63 -16.57 10.79
CA ASP A 56 11.64 -17.04 9.82
C ASP A 56 10.26 -16.42 10.07
N ALA A 57 10.19 -15.10 9.95
CA ALA A 57 8.95 -14.33 10.07
C ALA A 57 9.02 -13.00 9.30
N VAL A 58 7.85 -12.50 8.91
CA VAL A 58 7.68 -11.15 8.36
C VAL A 58 6.94 -10.30 9.38
N HIS A 59 7.53 -9.18 9.76
CA HIS A 59 6.86 -8.17 10.57
C HIS A 59 6.07 -7.23 9.66
N VAL A 60 4.76 -7.13 9.89
CA VAL A 60 3.86 -6.24 9.16
C VAL A 60 3.54 -5.03 10.03
N THR A 61 3.82 -3.83 9.53
CA THR A 61 3.31 -2.58 10.12
C THR A 61 2.25 -2.01 9.20
N ALA A 62 1.04 -1.83 9.71
CA ALA A 62 -0.04 -1.22 8.95
C ALA A 62 -0.10 0.29 9.15
N TRP A 63 -0.42 0.99 8.06
CA TRP A 63 -0.60 2.42 8.00
C TRP A 63 -1.82 2.75 7.14
N THR A 64 -2.38 3.92 7.36
CA THR A 64 -3.43 4.50 6.50
C THR A 64 -2.99 5.87 6.02
N TRP A 65 -3.38 6.20 4.81
CA TRP A 65 -3.36 7.55 4.23
C TRP A 65 -4.82 7.99 4.06
N ASP A 66 -5.12 9.21 4.47
CA ASP A 66 -6.47 9.80 4.40
C ASP A 66 -6.61 10.87 3.30
N GLY A 67 -5.67 10.88 2.34
CA GLY A 67 -5.56 11.95 1.34
C GLY A 67 -4.69 13.14 1.78
N ARG A 68 -4.29 13.21 3.06
CA ARG A 68 -3.52 14.34 3.60
C ARG A 68 -2.39 13.97 4.55
N ALA A 69 -2.62 12.99 5.41
CA ALA A 69 -1.68 12.54 6.42
C ALA A 69 -1.62 11.02 6.48
N ARG A 70 -0.41 10.50 6.70
CA ARG A 70 -0.19 9.08 6.95
C ARG A 70 -0.20 8.84 8.46
N SER A 71 -0.98 7.87 8.91
CA SER A 71 -1.06 7.49 10.32
C SER A 71 -0.85 5.98 10.51
N ARG A 72 -0.34 5.58 11.66
CA ARG A 72 -0.21 4.15 11.98
C ARG A 72 -1.60 3.59 12.25
N ALA A 73 -1.87 2.43 11.70
CA ALA A 73 -3.15 1.75 11.86
C ALA A 73 -2.95 0.49 12.70
N ASP A 74 -3.82 0.31 13.71
CA ASP A 74 -3.86 -0.90 14.50
C ASP A 74 -4.72 -1.95 13.78
N HIS A 75 -4.14 -2.57 12.76
CA HIS A 75 -4.72 -3.77 12.17
C HIS A 75 -4.26 -4.98 12.98
N THR A 76 -5.19 -5.60 13.69
CA THR A 76 -4.96 -6.94 14.22
C THR A 76 -5.08 -7.91 13.06
N PHE A 77 -3.95 -8.29 12.46
CA PHE A 77 -3.96 -9.39 11.50
C PHE A 77 -4.24 -10.67 12.28
N ALA A 78 -5.45 -11.21 12.14
CA ALA A 78 -5.72 -12.55 12.60
C ALA A 78 -4.70 -13.49 11.95
N SER A 79 -4.02 -14.32 12.75
CA SER A 79 -3.22 -15.42 12.22
C SER A 79 -4.09 -16.19 11.22
N ALA A 80 -3.59 -16.36 10.00
CA ALA A 80 -4.41 -16.74 8.85
C ALA A 80 -5.20 -18.05 9.09
N ALA A 81 -6.53 -17.93 9.20
CA ALA A 81 -7.48 -18.95 8.80
C ALA A 81 -8.25 -18.43 7.55
N PRO A 82 -8.67 -19.30 6.61
CA PRO A 82 -9.09 -18.85 5.28
C PRO A 82 -10.43 -18.10 5.27
N HIS A 83 -10.35 -16.85 4.81
CA HIS A 83 -11.26 -16.05 3.97
C HIS A 83 -12.78 -16.09 4.20
N GLN A 84 -13.38 -14.93 4.49
CA GLN A 84 -14.74 -14.56 4.05
C GLN A 84 -14.82 -13.07 3.66
N ASN A 85 -15.52 -12.82 2.55
CA ASN A 85 -15.59 -11.60 1.73
C ASN A 85 -16.14 -10.34 2.42
N GLY A 86 -15.66 -9.17 1.98
CA GLY A 86 -16.30 -7.87 2.19
C GLY A 86 -15.81 -6.84 1.17
N VAL A 87 -16.71 -6.39 0.28
CA VAL A 87 -16.44 -5.45 -0.81
C VAL A 87 -16.48 -4.01 -0.27
N GLY A 88 -15.36 -3.33 -0.38
CA GLY A 88 -15.22 -1.88 -0.31
C GLY A 88 -14.07 -1.50 -1.23
N THR A 89 -14.22 -0.42 -2.00
CA THR A 89 -13.20 0.08 -2.94
C THR A 89 -11.96 0.45 -2.13
N ASN A 90 -10.97 -0.44 -2.09
CA ASN A 90 -9.81 -0.31 -1.22
C ASN A 90 -8.56 -0.42 -2.09
N GLY A 91 -7.90 0.73 -2.30
CA GLY A 91 -6.51 0.75 -2.73
C GLY A 91 -5.62 0.18 -1.62
N TYR A 92 -4.86 -0.87 -1.92
CA TYR A 92 -3.89 -1.46 -1.00
C TYR A 92 -2.47 -1.35 -1.58
N VAL A 93 -1.55 -0.74 -0.85
CA VAL A 93 -0.12 -0.80 -1.16
C VAL A 93 0.54 -1.76 -0.20
N HIS A 94 1.24 -2.72 -0.76
CA HIS A 94 2.07 -3.65 -0.02
C HIS A 94 3.53 -3.32 -0.29
N THR A 95 4.16 -2.54 0.59
CA THR A 95 5.56 -2.18 0.43
C THR A 95 6.42 -3.35 0.90
N ILE A 96 7.11 -4.00 -0.04
CA ILE A 96 8.11 -5.02 0.24
C ILE A 96 9.45 -4.33 0.08
N GLY A 97 10.10 -3.93 1.17
CA GLY A 97 11.37 -3.22 1.10
C GLY A 97 12.07 -3.26 2.44
N SER A 98 13.05 -4.15 2.56
CA SER A 98 13.99 -4.22 3.68
C SER A 98 15.35 -3.69 3.24
N GLU A 99 15.87 -2.71 3.98
CA GLU A 99 17.26 -2.72 4.43
C GLU A 99 17.28 -2.86 5.96
#